data_AF-A0A2E7SB40-F1
#
_entry.id   AF-A0A2E7SB40-F1
#
_cell.length_a   1.000
_cell.length_b   1.000
_cell.length_c   1.000
_cell.angle_alpha   90.00
_cell.angle_beta   90.00
_cell.angle_gamma   90.00
#
_symmetry.space_group_name_H-M   'P 1'
#
loop_
_entity.id
_entity.type
_entity.pdbx_description
1 polymer ?
#
loop_
_entity_poly.entity_id
_entity_poly.type
_entity_poly.pdbx_seq_one_letter_code
_entity_poly.pdbx_strand_id
1 'polypeptide(L)'
;MSQELGRVERPPVDQYKDKRKLLLVPLIQSHPSIDDAGANIISTYWTQVTTQLEVMQTQLGEISVVYCENLAEGGDQGLEQLQTADQSTYELVRSAMSKGAMLETIEELESLSELIDLQRFLASPMVSQKVATRLQEWYTEASKSRWDRISETIDGTLGDGSVGLILASERHQIQFPSDIEVFYVAPPALDEFRRWMQDWIEQRQREFADRMASESTDSPDSEA
;
A
#
# COMPACT_ATOMS: atom_id res chain seq x y z
N MET A 1 -18.06 -37.63 -12.49
CA MET A 1 -18.94 -36.58 -13.02
C MET A 1 -18.56 -35.30 -12.31
N SER A 2 -17.64 -34.53 -12.90
CA SER A 2 -17.14 -33.29 -12.32
C SER A 2 -18.07 -32.17 -12.77
N GLN A 3 -18.82 -31.57 -11.85
CA GLN A 3 -19.61 -30.37 -12.13
C GLN A 3 -18.62 -29.22 -12.38
N GLU A 4 -18.63 -28.68 -13.60
CA GLU A 4 -17.93 -27.43 -13.92
C GLU A 4 -18.60 -26.30 -13.12
N LEU A 5 -17.83 -25.69 -12.22
CA LEU A 5 -18.22 -24.48 -11.51
C LEU A 5 -18.56 -23.39 -12.54
N GLY A 6 -19.70 -22.73 -12.34
CA GLY A 6 -20.28 -21.76 -13.27
C GLY A 6 -19.25 -20.76 -13.78
N ARG A 7 -19.12 -20.69 -15.11
CA ARG A 7 -18.27 -19.75 -15.81
C ARG A 7 -18.76 -18.34 -15.43
N VAL A 8 -17.97 -17.61 -14.64
CA VAL A 8 -18.23 -16.19 -14.37
C VAL A 8 -18.05 -15.47 -15.71
N GLU A 9 -19.15 -15.16 -16.38
CA GLU A 9 -19.11 -14.31 -17.56
C GLU A 9 -18.57 -12.96 -17.13
N ARG A 10 -17.45 -12.54 -17.74
CA ARG A 10 -16.96 -11.18 -17.56
C ARG A 10 -18.06 -10.25 -18.03
N PRO A 11 -18.55 -9.36 -17.16
CA PRO A 11 -19.64 -8.51 -17.56
C PRO A 11 -19.22 -7.59 -18.74
N PRO A 12 -20.16 -7.24 -19.62
CA PRO A 12 -19.87 -6.46 -20.82
C PRO A 12 -19.33 -5.07 -20.46
N VAL A 13 -18.27 -4.65 -21.15
CA VAL A 13 -17.54 -3.38 -20.94
C VAL A 13 -18.48 -2.16 -20.91
N ASP A 14 -19.57 -2.20 -21.68
CA ASP A 14 -20.57 -1.13 -21.75
C ASP A 14 -21.21 -0.79 -20.39
N GLN A 15 -21.25 -1.73 -19.43
CA GLN A 15 -21.85 -1.46 -18.12
C GLN A 15 -21.04 -0.48 -17.25
N TYR A 16 -19.79 -0.22 -17.62
CA TYR A 16 -18.88 0.65 -16.88
C TYR A 16 -18.72 2.02 -17.54
N LYS A 17 -19.30 2.26 -18.72
CA LYS A 17 -18.95 3.41 -19.55
C LYS A 17 -19.14 4.77 -18.84
N ASP A 18 -20.20 4.89 -18.04
CA ASP A 18 -20.55 6.12 -17.32
C ASP A 18 -20.17 6.10 -15.82
N LYS A 19 -19.58 4.99 -15.33
CA LYS A 19 -19.18 4.86 -13.93
C LYS A 19 -17.78 5.44 -13.70
N ARG A 20 -17.60 6.04 -12.52
CA ARG A 20 -16.27 6.28 -11.95
C ARG A 20 -15.62 4.94 -11.63
N LYS A 21 -14.37 4.74 -12.05
CA LYS A 21 -13.66 3.46 -11.89
C LYS A 21 -12.38 3.71 -11.12
N LEU A 22 -12.05 2.83 -10.18
CA LEU A 22 -10.83 2.93 -9.40
C LEU A 22 -10.07 1.62 -9.45
N LEU A 23 -8.88 1.64 -10.03
CA LEU A 23 -7.94 0.52 -10.03
C LEU A 23 -7.16 0.58 -8.71
N LEU A 24 -7.37 -0.41 -7.84
CA LEU A 24 -6.74 -0.46 -6.52
C LEU A 24 -5.59 -1.44 -6.55
N VAL A 25 -4.37 -0.91 -6.42
CA VAL A 25 -3.13 -1.69 -6.36
C VAL A 25 -2.61 -1.67 -4.93
N PRO A 26 -2.33 -2.85 -4.33
CA PRO A 26 -1.61 -2.93 -3.08
C PRO A 26 -0.24 -2.24 -3.16
N LEU A 27 -0.03 -1.23 -2.31
CA LEU A 27 1.27 -0.61 -2.18
C LEU A 27 2.15 -1.52 -1.32
N ILE A 28 3.10 -2.21 -1.97
CA ILE A 28 4.13 -2.99 -1.29
C ILE A 28 5.41 -2.17 -1.19
N GLN A 29 6.05 -2.19 -0.02
CA GLN A 29 7.31 -1.47 0.21
C GLN A 29 8.46 -2.45 0.31
N SER A 30 9.58 -2.08 -0.31
CA SER A 30 10.85 -2.76 -0.13
C SER A 30 11.49 -2.38 1.21
N HIS A 31 12.04 -3.35 1.93
CA HIS A 31 12.83 -3.09 3.13
C HIS A 31 14.34 -3.00 2.77
N PRO A 32 15.14 -2.09 3.35
CA PRO A 32 16.57 -1.98 3.01
C PRO A 32 17.40 -3.25 3.26
N SER A 33 16.86 -4.20 4.02
CA SER A 33 17.52 -5.45 4.42
C SER A 33 16.89 -6.70 3.80
N ILE A 34 16.12 -6.55 2.71
CA ILE A 34 15.66 -7.69 1.92
C ILE A 34 16.84 -8.37 1.22
N ASP A 35 16.71 -9.68 0.99
CA ASP A 35 17.64 -10.47 0.21
C ASP A 35 17.28 -10.46 -1.28
N ASP A 36 18.13 -11.05 -2.12
CA ASP A 36 17.92 -11.13 -3.56
C ASP A 36 16.61 -11.87 -3.91
N ALA A 37 16.22 -12.86 -3.10
CA ALA A 37 14.97 -13.58 -3.29
C ALA A 37 13.76 -12.65 -3.12
N GLY A 38 13.73 -11.87 -2.03
CA GLY A 38 12.71 -10.84 -1.81
C GLY A 38 12.69 -9.77 -2.89
N ALA A 39 13.87 -9.29 -3.31
CA ALA A 39 13.98 -8.28 -4.36
C ALA A 39 13.38 -8.77 -5.70
N ASN A 40 13.63 -10.03 -6.06
CA ASN A 40 13.05 -10.65 -7.26
C ASN A 40 11.53 -10.80 -7.17
N ILE A 41 10.98 -11.14 -6.00
CA ILE A 41 9.53 -11.25 -5.80
C ILE A 41 8.87 -9.87 -5.94
N ILE A 42 9.44 -8.83 -5.33
CA ILE A 42 8.94 -7.45 -5.45
C ILE A 42 9.00 -6.95 -6.89
N SER A 43 10.11 -7.20 -7.60
CA SER A 43 10.24 -6.84 -9.02
C SER A 43 9.19 -7.58 -9.89
N THR A 44 8.96 -8.86 -9.61
CA THR A 44 7.94 -9.65 -10.30
C THR A 44 6.54 -9.12 -10.03
N TYR A 45 6.24 -8.73 -8.79
CA TYR A 45 4.98 -8.08 -8.42
C TYR A 45 4.72 -6.83 -9.25
N TRP A 46 5.65 -5.88 -9.27
CA TRP A 46 5.47 -4.62 -9.99
C TRP A 46 5.38 -4.80 -11.51
N THR A 47 6.11 -5.77 -12.06
CA THR A 47 6.00 -6.17 -13.47
C THR A 47 4.59 -6.68 -13.80
N GLN A 48 4.04 -7.55 -12.94
CA GLN A 48 2.70 -8.11 -13.13
C GLN A 48 1.60 -7.04 -12.93
N VAL A 49 1.73 -6.16 -11.94
CA VAL A 49 0.85 -5.00 -11.74
C VAL A 49 0.81 -4.16 -13.01
N THR A 50 1.98 -3.77 -13.53
CA THR A 50 2.08 -2.92 -14.72
C THR A 50 1.40 -3.56 -15.93
N THR A 51 1.68 -4.85 -16.17
CA THR A 51 1.05 -5.62 -17.25
C THR A 51 -0.48 -5.67 -17.11
N GLN A 52 -0.98 -5.90 -15.90
CA GLN A 52 -2.41 -5.98 -15.64
C GLN A 52 -3.10 -4.63 -15.81
N LEU A 53 -2.47 -3.54 -15.36
CA LEU A 53 -2.98 -2.17 -15.53
C LEU A 53 -3.02 -1.77 -17.01
N GLU A 54 -2.04 -2.17 -17.82
CA GLU A 54 -2.07 -1.95 -19.27
C GLU A 54 -3.27 -2.64 -19.92
N VAL A 55 -3.52 -3.91 -19.58
CA VAL A 55 -4.68 -4.66 -20.08
C VAL A 55 -5.98 -3.99 -19.63
N MET A 56 -6.08 -3.57 -18.37
CA MET A 56 -7.27 -2.89 -17.85
C MET A 56 -7.53 -1.56 -18.56
N GLN A 57 -6.49 -0.78 -18.85
CA GLN A 57 -6.64 0.50 -19.57
C GLN A 57 -7.23 0.32 -20.98
N THR A 58 -6.91 -0.79 -21.67
CA THR A 58 -7.53 -1.09 -22.98
C THR A 58 -9.04 -1.38 -22.89
N GLN A 59 -9.54 -1.78 -21.72
CA GLN A 59 -10.93 -2.16 -21.50
C GLN A 59 -11.74 -1.06 -20.82
N LEU A 60 -11.12 -0.31 -19.90
CA LEU A 60 -11.82 0.61 -18.99
C LEU A 60 -11.58 2.09 -19.32
N GLY A 61 -10.53 2.39 -20.07
CA GLY A 61 -10.05 3.76 -20.35
C GLY A 61 -8.67 4.02 -19.75
N GLU A 62 -8.00 5.07 -20.23
CA GLU A 62 -6.72 5.52 -19.69
C GLU A 62 -6.87 6.05 -18.26
N ILE A 63 -5.84 5.87 -17.45
CA ILE A 63 -5.81 6.42 -16.08
C ILE A 63 -5.71 7.95 -16.18
N SER A 64 -6.67 8.65 -15.60
CA SER A 64 -6.72 10.13 -15.58
C SER A 64 -6.15 10.73 -14.30
N VAL A 65 -6.15 9.98 -13.21
CA VAL A 65 -5.66 10.43 -11.90
C VAL A 65 -5.00 9.28 -11.15
N VAL A 66 -3.92 9.58 -10.45
CA VAL A 66 -3.18 8.66 -9.60
C VAL A 66 -3.21 9.19 -8.18
N TYR A 67 -3.55 8.32 -7.24
CA TYR A 67 -3.51 8.55 -5.81
C TYR A 67 -2.47 7.61 -5.20
N CYS A 68 -1.60 8.12 -4.33
CA CYS A 68 -0.57 7.30 -3.68
C CYS A 68 -0.55 7.59 -2.19
N GLU A 69 -0.73 6.55 -1.37
CA GLU A 69 -0.49 6.66 0.07
C GLU A 69 0.97 7.03 0.36
N ASN A 70 1.19 7.60 1.55
CA ASN A 70 2.50 8.00 2.06
C ASN A 70 3.20 9.08 1.23
N LEU A 71 2.44 9.84 0.44
CA LEU A 71 2.93 10.93 -0.39
C LEU A 71 2.14 12.21 -0.10
N ALA A 72 2.81 13.21 0.47
CA ALA A 72 2.20 14.47 0.89
C ALA A 72 2.21 15.57 -0.18
N GLU A 73 2.81 15.31 -1.34
CA GLU A 73 2.86 16.24 -2.48
C GLU A 73 2.31 15.59 -3.74
N GLY A 74 1.75 16.41 -4.62
CA GLY A 74 1.17 16.00 -5.91
C GLY A 74 2.04 16.43 -7.09
N GLY A 75 1.59 16.08 -8.30
CA GLY A 75 2.24 16.47 -9.55
C GLY A 75 3.74 16.13 -9.59
N ASP A 76 4.54 17.05 -10.15
CA ASP A 76 5.98 16.84 -10.33
C ASP A 76 6.73 16.74 -8.99
N GLN A 77 6.31 17.47 -7.96
CA GLN A 77 6.94 17.41 -6.63
C GLN A 77 6.74 16.05 -5.97
N GLY A 78 5.52 15.51 -6.04
CA GLY A 78 5.24 14.14 -5.59
C GLY A 78 6.06 13.11 -6.37
N LEU A 79 6.22 13.30 -7.68
CA LEU A 79 7.01 12.41 -8.52
C LEU A 79 8.51 12.42 -8.16
N GLU A 80 9.09 13.59 -7.84
CA GLU A 80 10.48 13.73 -7.37
C GLU A 80 10.70 13.01 -6.03
N GLN A 81 9.73 13.10 -5.11
CA GLN A 81 9.80 12.38 -3.83
C GLN A 81 9.79 10.86 -4.05
N LEU A 82 8.91 10.36 -4.91
CA LEU A 82 8.85 8.93 -5.24
C LEU A 82 10.16 8.43 -5.85
N GLN A 83 10.82 9.22 -6.70
CA GLN A 83 12.10 8.85 -7.30
C GLN A 83 13.17 8.53 -6.26
N THR A 84 13.12 9.21 -5.10
CA THR A 84 14.08 9.00 -4.01
C THR A 84 13.65 7.88 -3.07
N ALA A 85 12.33 7.70 -2.88
CA ALA A 85 11.77 6.80 -1.89
C ALA A 85 11.57 5.37 -2.41
N ASP A 86 10.99 5.19 -3.60
CA ASP A 86 10.64 3.88 -4.15
C ASP A 86 10.63 3.89 -5.68
N GLN A 87 11.64 3.24 -6.26
CA GLN A 87 11.84 3.21 -7.72
C GLN A 87 10.68 2.57 -8.48
N SER A 88 10.05 1.53 -7.92
CA SER A 88 8.98 0.80 -8.62
C SER A 88 7.70 1.62 -8.70
N THR A 89 7.37 2.28 -7.59
CA THR A 89 6.26 3.22 -7.50
C THR A 89 6.50 4.43 -8.41
N TYR A 90 7.73 4.98 -8.39
CA TYR A 90 8.12 6.07 -9.29
C TYR A 90 7.91 5.72 -10.77
N GLU A 91 8.38 4.55 -11.22
CA GLU A 91 8.26 4.14 -12.63
C GLU A 91 6.80 4.00 -13.06
N LEU A 92 5.96 3.41 -12.22
CA LEU A 92 4.53 3.25 -12.48
C LEU A 92 3.82 4.61 -12.58
N VAL A 93 4.02 5.47 -11.58
CA VAL A 93 3.38 6.80 -11.51
C VAL A 93 3.86 7.68 -12.66
N ARG A 94 5.17 7.71 -12.95
CA ARG A 94 5.75 8.41 -14.10
C ARG A 94 5.12 7.95 -15.41
N SER A 95 4.94 6.64 -15.59
CA SER A 95 4.34 6.11 -16.80
C SER A 95 2.88 6.56 -16.95
N ALA A 96 2.10 6.65 -15.87
CA ALA A 96 0.73 7.17 -15.92
C ALA A 96 0.72 8.67 -16.23
N MET A 97 1.57 9.46 -15.55
CA MET A 97 1.66 10.91 -15.78
C MET A 97 2.10 11.25 -17.21
N SER A 98 3.02 10.48 -17.81
CA SER A 98 3.43 10.71 -19.20
C SER A 98 2.31 10.45 -20.24
N LYS A 99 1.25 9.74 -19.84
CA LYS A 99 0.03 9.51 -20.62
C LYS A 99 -1.09 10.52 -20.29
N GLY A 100 -0.81 11.52 -19.45
CA GLY A 100 -1.75 12.59 -19.12
C GLY A 100 -2.47 12.42 -17.77
N ALA A 101 -2.12 11.41 -16.97
CA ALA A 101 -2.66 11.30 -15.62
C ALA A 101 -2.14 12.40 -14.69
N MET A 102 -2.99 12.92 -13.81
CA MET A 102 -2.57 13.80 -12.72
C MET A 102 -2.18 12.97 -11.48
N LEU A 103 -1.09 13.33 -10.81
CA LEU A 103 -0.78 12.80 -9.48
C LEU A 103 -1.44 13.70 -8.43
N GLU A 104 -2.52 13.22 -7.83
CA GLU A 104 -3.34 13.96 -6.87
C GLU A 104 -2.90 13.66 -5.43
N THR A 105 -2.82 14.71 -4.61
CA THR A 105 -2.42 14.58 -3.21
C THR A 105 -3.57 14.07 -2.37
N ILE A 106 -3.36 12.93 -1.67
CA ILE A 106 -4.36 12.37 -0.75
C ILE A 106 -3.92 12.40 0.72
N GLU A 107 -2.69 12.82 0.99
CA GLU A 107 -2.13 12.94 2.34
C GLU A 107 -1.82 14.38 2.71
N GLU A 108 -1.93 14.69 3.99
CA GLU A 108 -1.41 15.93 4.55
C GLU A 108 -0.17 15.60 5.38
N LEU A 109 0.92 16.36 5.20
CA LEU A 109 2.21 16.09 5.86
C LEU A 109 2.08 15.95 7.39
N GLU A 110 1.35 16.85 8.04
CA GLU A 110 1.18 16.83 9.50
C GLU A 110 0.40 15.60 9.96
N SER A 111 -0.72 15.30 9.29
CA SER A 111 -1.56 14.13 9.62
C SER A 111 -0.83 12.80 9.37
N LEU A 112 -0.05 12.72 8.30
CA LEU A 112 0.78 11.56 8.00
C LEU A 112 1.91 11.40 9.03
N SER A 113 2.57 12.50 9.41
CA SER A 113 3.65 12.50 10.40
C SER A 113 3.15 12.08 11.78
N GLU A 114 1.99 12.57 12.21
CA GLU A 114 1.33 12.16 13.45
C GLU A 114 1.13 10.64 13.49
N LEU A 115 0.63 10.04 12.41
CA LEU A 115 0.42 8.59 12.33
C LEU A 115 1.74 7.80 12.36
N ILE A 116 2.77 8.29 11.68
CA ILE A 116 4.11 7.67 11.69
C ILE A 116 4.67 7.66 13.12
N ASP A 117 4.57 8.77 13.84
CA ASP A 117 5.08 8.87 15.20
C ASP A 117 4.27 8.02 16.18
N LEU A 118 2.94 8.01 16.08
CA LEU A 118 2.08 7.13 16.88
C LEU A 118 2.40 5.64 16.63
N GLN A 119 2.63 5.25 15.37
CA GLN A 119 3.03 3.88 15.03
C GLN A 119 4.39 3.52 15.63
N ARG A 120 5.38 4.44 15.59
CA ARG A 120 6.70 4.24 16.23
C ARG A 120 6.57 4.07 17.75
N PHE A 121 5.73 4.87 18.39
CA PHE A 121 5.50 4.75 19.82
C PHE A 121 4.83 3.42 20.17
N LEU A 122 3.79 3.02 19.43
CA LEU A 122 3.08 1.75 19.65
C LEU A 122 3.96 0.52 19.41
N ALA A 123 4.94 0.61 18.50
CA ALA A 123 5.90 -0.46 18.26
C ALA A 123 6.92 -0.65 19.42
N SER A 124 7.05 0.35 20.30
CA SER A 124 7.97 0.31 21.43
C SER A 124 7.32 -0.35 22.65
N PRO A 125 8.01 -1.25 23.37
CA PRO A 125 7.47 -1.85 24.60
C PRO A 125 7.14 -0.79 25.65
N MET A 126 5.98 -0.90 26.28
CA MET A 126 5.51 0.05 27.30
C MET A 126 5.26 -0.66 28.64
N VAL A 127 5.66 -0.01 29.73
CA VAL A 127 5.38 -0.47 31.10
C VAL A 127 3.97 -0.08 31.54
N SER A 128 3.49 1.09 31.13
CA SER A 128 2.20 1.64 31.56
C SER A 128 1.08 1.26 30.61
N GLN A 129 0.18 0.38 31.06
CA GLN A 129 -1.02 0.00 30.29
C GLN A 129 -1.90 1.21 29.95
N LYS A 130 -2.00 2.19 30.86
CA LYS A 130 -2.78 3.42 30.63
C LYS A 130 -2.22 4.25 29.48
N VAL A 131 -0.90 4.32 29.35
CA VAL A 131 -0.25 5.02 28.24
C VAL A 131 -0.49 4.27 26.94
N ALA A 132 -0.31 2.94 26.95
CA ALA A 132 -0.56 2.09 25.78
C ALA A 132 -2.01 2.25 25.26
N THR A 133 -3.00 2.21 26.15
CA THR A 133 -4.41 2.41 25.77
C THR A 133 -4.66 3.78 25.14
N ARG A 134 -4.13 4.86 25.73
CA ARG A 134 -4.34 6.22 25.18
C ARG A 134 -3.69 6.42 23.81
N LEU A 135 -2.48 5.88 23.61
CA LEU A 135 -1.82 5.93 22.32
C LEU A 135 -2.57 5.12 21.26
N GLN A 136 -3.13 3.96 21.65
CA GLN A 136 -3.95 3.16 20.75
C GLN A 136 -5.24 3.88 20.35
N GLU A 137 -5.94 4.51 21.30
CA GLU A 137 -7.14 5.32 21.02
C GLU A 137 -6.81 6.47 20.07
N TRP A 138 -5.74 7.23 20.37
CA TRP A 138 -5.30 8.33 19.51
C TRP A 138 -4.93 7.85 18.10
N TYR A 139 -4.17 6.76 17.97
CA TYR A 139 -3.83 6.18 16.68
C TYR A 139 -5.08 5.76 15.89
N THR A 140 -6.06 5.14 16.55
CA THR A 140 -7.31 4.74 15.90
C THR A 140 -8.11 5.95 15.41
N GLU A 141 -8.20 7.02 16.21
CA GLU A 141 -8.89 8.26 15.82
C GLU A 141 -8.18 8.96 14.65
N ALA A 142 -6.85 9.15 14.74
CA ALA A 142 -6.05 9.75 13.68
C ALA A 142 -6.12 8.93 12.37
N SER A 143 -6.05 7.61 12.48
CA SER A 143 -6.09 6.73 11.31
C SER A 143 -7.46 6.80 10.62
N LYS A 144 -8.55 6.82 11.38
CA LYS A 144 -9.88 7.00 10.83
C LYS A 144 -9.99 8.35 10.11
N SER A 145 -9.53 9.43 10.73
CA SER A 145 -9.55 10.76 10.11
C SER A 145 -8.78 10.81 8.79
N ARG A 146 -7.64 10.10 8.68
CA ARG A 146 -6.90 9.98 7.42
C ARG A 146 -7.72 9.26 6.35
N TRP A 147 -8.35 8.12 6.68
CA TRP A 147 -9.15 7.35 5.72
C TRP A 147 -10.38 8.10 5.23
N ASP A 148 -11.08 8.81 6.13
CA ASP A 148 -12.23 9.64 5.79
C ASP A 148 -11.81 10.74 4.80
N ARG A 149 -10.67 11.42 5.06
CA ARG A 149 -10.14 12.45 4.15
C ARG A 149 -9.74 11.91 2.80
N ILE A 150 -9.02 10.79 2.74
CA ILE A 150 -8.63 10.15 1.47
C ILE A 150 -9.89 9.82 0.66
N SER A 151 -10.94 9.29 1.32
CA SER A 151 -12.22 9.03 0.67
C SER A 151 -12.87 10.30 0.10
N GLU A 152 -12.92 11.38 0.88
CA GLU A 152 -13.49 12.67 0.45
C GLU A 152 -12.71 13.26 -0.74
N THR A 153 -11.37 13.19 -0.72
CA THR A 153 -10.54 13.67 -1.83
C THR A 153 -10.80 12.88 -3.10
N ILE A 154 -10.85 11.54 -3.02
CA ILE A 154 -11.14 10.70 -4.19
C ILE A 154 -12.53 11.01 -4.73
N ASP A 155 -13.53 11.19 -3.87
CA ASP A 155 -14.88 11.55 -4.29
C ASP A 155 -14.91 12.90 -5.04
N GLY A 156 -14.16 13.89 -4.56
CA GLY A 156 -14.12 15.22 -5.17
C GLY A 156 -13.24 15.35 -6.42
N THR A 157 -12.29 14.44 -6.64
CA THR A 157 -11.27 14.56 -7.70
C THR A 157 -11.38 13.51 -8.80
N LEU A 158 -12.00 12.35 -8.52
CA LEU A 158 -12.28 11.35 -9.54
C LEU A 158 -13.52 11.77 -10.33
N GLY A 159 -13.30 12.30 -11.54
CA GLY A 159 -14.39 12.78 -12.40
C GLY A 159 -15.30 11.66 -12.93
N ASP A 160 -16.49 12.04 -13.38
CA ASP A 160 -17.47 11.12 -13.95
C ASP A 160 -16.92 10.35 -15.16
N GLY A 161 -17.22 9.05 -15.23
CA GLY A 161 -16.75 8.15 -16.30
C GLY A 161 -15.24 7.88 -16.33
N SER A 162 -14.46 8.53 -15.46
CA SER A 162 -13.00 8.47 -15.47
C SER A 162 -12.44 7.22 -14.78
N VAL A 163 -11.14 6.97 -14.98
CA VAL A 163 -10.40 5.85 -14.38
C VAL A 163 -9.31 6.42 -13.47
N GLY A 164 -9.43 6.18 -12.18
CA GLY A 164 -8.38 6.46 -11.21
C GLY A 164 -7.50 5.23 -10.95
N LEU A 165 -6.26 5.46 -10.56
CA LEU A 165 -5.38 4.47 -9.95
C LEU A 165 -5.14 4.89 -8.50
N ILE A 166 -5.30 3.97 -7.55
CA ILE A 166 -4.87 4.19 -6.17
C ILE A 166 -3.84 3.12 -5.76
N LEU A 167 -2.73 3.59 -5.22
CA LEU A 167 -1.71 2.79 -4.55
C LEU A 167 -1.94 2.91 -3.04
N ALA A 168 -2.49 1.86 -2.43
CA ALA A 168 -2.84 1.86 -1.01
C ALA A 168 -2.43 0.56 -0.33
N SER A 169 -2.15 0.65 0.96
CA SER A 169 -1.86 -0.48 1.83
C SER A 169 -2.98 -1.51 1.79
N GLU A 170 -2.65 -2.80 1.84
CA GLU A 170 -3.66 -3.88 1.77
C GLU A 170 -4.71 -3.83 2.88
N ARG A 171 -4.40 -3.16 4.00
CA ARG A 171 -5.27 -3.02 5.16
C ARG A 171 -5.88 -1.61 5.27
N HIS A 172 -5.91 -0.86 4.17
CA HIS A 172 -6.60 0.43 4.13
C HIS A 172 -8.06 0.29 4.60
N GLN A 173 -8.62 1.34 5.18
CA GLN A 173 -10.04 1.36 5.60
C GLN A 173 -10.86 2.39 4.82
N ILE A 174 -10.31 2.89 3.72
CA ILE A 174 -10.96 3.83 2.80
C ILE A 174 -12.34 3.30 2.40
N GLN A 175 -13.38 4.13 2.59
CA GLN A 175 -14.77 3.81 2.26
C GLN A 175 -15.14 4.47 0.93
N PHE A 176 -14.91 3.80 -0.20
CA PHE A 176 -15.19 4.41 -1.49
C PHE A 176 -16.69 4.71 -1.69
N PRO A 177 -17.03 5.87 -2.30
CA PRO A 177 -18.39 6.18 -2.74
C PRO A 177 -19.05 5.03 -3.51
N SER A 178 -20.36 4.84 -3.30
CA SER A 178 -21.11 3.69 -3.83
C SER A 178 -21.22 3.65 -5.36
N ASP A 179 -20.97 4.77 -6.02
CA ASP A 179 -20.98 4.92 -7.48
C ASP A 179 -19.59 4.75 -8.11
N ILE A 180 -18.53 4.58 -7.29
CA ILE A 180 -17.20 4.17 -7.76
C ILE A 180 -17.13 2.66 -7.84
N GLU A 181 -16.83 2.15 -9.03
CA GLU A 181 -16.53 0.74 -9.24
C GLU A 181 -15.04 0.48 -8.97
N VAL A 182 -14.75 -0.33 -7.95
CA VAL A 182 -13.37 -0.64 -7.54
C VAL A 182 -12.91 -1.96 -8.14
N PHE A 183 -11.79 -1.93 -8.86
CA PHE A 183 -11.13 -3.08 -9.44
C PHE A 183 -9.84 -3.37 -8.68
N TYR A 184 -9.83 -4.45 -7.91
CA TYR A 184 -8.65 -4.86 -7.16
C TYR A 184 -7.61 -5.51 -8.09
N VAL A 185 -6.41 -4.95 -8.13
CA VAL A 185 -5.29 -5.38 -8.97
C VAL A 185 -4.33 -6.20 -8.11
N ALA A 186 -4.68 -7.46 -7.89
CA ALA A 186 -3.86 -8.42 -7.15
C ALA A 186 -3.25 -9.45 -8.10
N PRO A 187 -2.00 -9.26 -8.55
CA PRO A 187 -1.31 -10.25 -9.36
C PRO A 187 -0.89 -11.48 -8.51
N PRO A 188 -0.63 -12.65 -9.12
CA PRO A 188 -0.19 -13.85 -8.40
C PRO A 188 1.04 -13.64 -7.51
N ALA A 189 1.98 -12.78 -7.93
CA ALA A 189 3.17 -12.45 -7.16
C ALA A 189 2.86 -11.76 -5.81
N LEU A 190 1.65 -11.22 -5.61
CA LEU A 190 1.23 -10.68 -4.31
C LEU A 190 1.16 -11.78 -3.24
N ASP A 191 0.66 -12.97 -3.60
CA ASP A 191 0.62 -14.10 -2.65
C ASP A 191 2.01 -14.65 -2.35
N GLU A 192 2.91 -14.63 -3.33
CA GLU A 192 4.33 -14.98 -3.13
C GLU A 192 5.00 -13.99 -2.18
N PHE A 193 4.77 -12.69 -2.38
CA PHE A 193 5.27 -11.62 -1.52
C PHE A 193 4.77 -11.77 -0.08
N ARG A 194 3.47 -12.01 0.13
CA ARG A 194 2.89 -12.21 1.47
C ARG A 194 3.57 -13.37 2.21
N ARG A 195 3.75 -14.51 1.55
CA ARG A 195 4.42 -15.69 2.13
C ARG A 195 5.87 -15.39 2.48
N TRP A 196 6.61 -14.83 1.52
CA TRP A 196 8.01 -14.47 1.73
C TRP A 196 8.19 -13.45 2.85
N MET A 197 7.34 -12.42 2.92
CA MET A 197 7.39 -11.41 3.99
C MET A 197 7.14 -12.03 5.36
N GLN A 198 6.17 -12.94 5.47
CA GLN A 198 5.90 -13.65 6.72
C GLN A 198 7.13 -14.45 7.15
N ASP A 199 7.69 -15.27 6.26
CA ASP A 199 8.87 -16.08 6.55
C ASP A 199 10.08 -15.21 6.96
N TRP A 200 10.27 -14.08 6.27
CA TRP A 200 11.34 -13.13 6.53
C TRP A 200 11.21 -12.46 7.92
N ILE A 201 9.98 -12.05 8.30
CA ILE A 201 9.71 -11.49 9.64
C ILE A 201 9.98 -12.53 10.72
N GLU A 202 9.50 -13.76 10.55
CA GLU A 202 9.71 -14.85 11.51
C GLU A 202 11.19 -15.17 11.69
N GLN A 203 11.96 -15.22 10.59
CA GLN A 203 13.40 -15.44 10.66
C GLN A 203 14.11 -14.31 11.42
N ARG A 204 13.78 -13.05 11.13
CA ARG A 204 14.36 -11.88 11.82
C ARG A 204 14.06 -11.87 13.32
N GLN A 205 12.85 -12.26 13.71
CA GLN A 205 12.48 -12.37 15.11
C GLN A 205 13.28 -13.46 15.83
N ARG A 206 13.50 -14.63 15.18
CA ARG A 206 14.36 -15.69 15.72
C ARG A 206 15.81 -15.23 15.85
N GLU A 207 16.37 -14.62 14.81
CA GLU A 207 17.74 -14.08 14.83
C GLU A 207 17.93 -13.04 15.95
N PHE A 208 16.94 -12.17 16.16
CA PHE A 208 16.97 -11.19 17.24
C PHE A 208 16.91 -11.85 18.63
N ALA A 209 16.00 -12.82 18.81
CA ALA A 209 15.87 -13.57 20.05
C ALA A 209 17.15 -14.36 20.39
N ASP A 210 17.75 -15.01 19.39
CA ASP A 210 19.00 -15.77 19.55
C ASP A 210 20.17 -14.86 19.92
N ARG A 211 20.28 -13.67 19.32
CA ARG A 211 21.30 -12.66 19.70
C ARG A 211 21.12 -12.20 21.14
N MET A 212 19.90 -11.83 21.53
CA MET A 212 19.59 -11.40 22.90
C MET A 212 19.89 -12.51 23.92
N ALA A 213 19.60 -13.77 23.57
CA ALA A 213 19.94 -14.92 24.41
C ALA A 213 21.46 -15.09 24.56
N SER A 214 22.21 -14.99 23.46
CA SER A 214 23.68 -15.13 23.46
C SER A 214 24.40 -14.02 24.24
N GLU A 215 23.93 -12.78 24.16
CA GLU A 215 24.49 -11.64 24.92
C GLU A 215 24.17 -11.72 26.42
N SER A 216 23.04 -12.34 26.79
CA SER A 216 22.68 -12.55 28.21
C SER A 216 23.53 -13.63 28.90
N THR A 217 24.06 -14.60 28.15
CA THR A 217 24.93 -15.67 28.67
C THR A 217 26.40 -15.27 28.83
N ASP A 218 26.83 -14.15 28.24
CA ASP A 218 28.22 -13.69 28.24
C ASP A 218 28.51 -12.57 29.26
N SER A 219 27.58 -12.30 30.20
CA SER A 219 27.87 -11.49 31.39
C SER A 219 28.75 -12.30 32.33
N PRO A 220 30.05 -11.99 32.50
CA PRO A 220 30.86 -12.66 33.50
C PRO A 220 30.36 -12.18 34.85
N ASP A 221 30.07 -13.11 35.76
CA ASP A 221 30.16 -12.87 37.19
C ASP A 221 31.54 -12.23 37.45
N SER A 222 31.60 -10.91 37.55
CA SER A 222 32.71 -10.24 38.22
C SER A 222 32.44 -10.36 39.73
N GLU A 223 32.60 -11.57 40.24
CA GLU A 223 32.91 -11.82 41.65
C GLU A 223 34.32 -11.25 41.93
N ALA A 224 34.39 -10.29 42.85
CA ALA A 224 35.38 -10.10 43.91
C ALA A 224 35.66 -8.61 44.20
#